data_AF-A0A255Z758-F1
#
_entry.id   AF-A0A255Z758-F1
#
_cell.length_a   1.000
_cell.length_b   1.000
_cell.length_c   1.000
_cell.angle_alpha   90.00
_cell.angle_beta   90.00
_cell.angle_gamma   90.00
#
_symmetry.space_group_name_H-M   'P 1'
#
loop_
_entity.id
_entity.type
_entity.pdbx_description
1 polymer ?
#
loop_
_entity_poly.entity_id
_entity_poly.type
_entity_poly.pdbx_seq_one_letter_code
_entity_poly.pdbx_strand_id
1 'polypeptide(L)'
;MADLDLQQLLALHQRFLEGRPGGKRLELKSQDLRGASLPHADMRNALLSGANLEEAVLRVATLDGTDLFGANMARADMVGASLISADLRGINLAGANLRGACFDRADLRQGQLVIWVGKVKQQVVQTANLAGADLSNASLAGTDLSGADLRNVNLAGANLSGAHLFAANLSGADLRGTSFADAKMKAAILDNAQVTGADFARADLRDARLRNISPDAANFKVAYTDGAVFSADHGKLAPEVREAITQHQRWIVSNGREGMRMVMLKADLSGADLTGCDLSGAEITYGRFEKANLRGSVWRMAKLTGSSFRGAEMRDAVFDGANLARADLREASLLDSQFGPVPLHGADGRATGRDWPADLREANLAGADARGANLRGARLDGANFSDGNFAAADLRGASLDASATNAPELRRARWA
;
A
#
# COMPACT_ATOMS: atom_id res chain seq x y z
N MET A 1 -43.33 19.10 -15.81
CA MET A 1 -42.88 18.15 -16.85
C MET A 1 -42.89 16.79 -16.20
N ALA A 2 -43.53 15.79 -16.79
CA ALA A 2 -43.57 14.44 -16.23
C ALA A 2 -42.13 13.94 -15.98
N ASP A 3 -41.91 13.28 -14.84
CA ASP A 3 -40.66 12.55 -14.59
C ASP A 3 -40.51 11.52 -15.71
N LEU A 4 -39.54 11.76 -16.59
CA LEU A 4 -39.18 10.82 -17.63
C LEU A 4 -38.49 9.64 -16.96
N ASP A 5 -38.86 8.43 -17.36
CA ASP A 5 -38.12 7.25 -16.91
C ASP A 5 -36.72 7.20 -17.55
N LEU A 6 -35.85 6.37 -17.00
CA LEU A 6 -34.46 6.25 -17.45
C LEU A 6 -34.34 5.83 -18.93
N GLN A 7 -35.26 5.03 -19.45
CA GLN A 7 -35.26 4.59 -20.85
C GLN A 7 -35.62 5.74 -21.79
N GLN A 8 -36.57 6.58 -21.39
CA GLN A 8 -36.93 7.80 -22.12
C GLN A 8 -35.76 8.79 -22.13
N LEU A 9 -35.04 8.94 -21.01
CA LEU A 9 -33.84 9.78 -20.96
C LEU A 9 -32.73 9.26 -21.87
N LEU A 10 -32.49 7.95 -21.90
CA LEU A 10 -31.53 7.32 -22.82
C LEU A 10 -31.93 7.51 -24.29
N ALA A 11 -33.22 7.39 -24.63
CA ALA A 11 -33.70 7.63 -25.99
C ALA A 11 -33.50 9.09 -26.43
N LEU A 12 -33.71 10.05 -25.51
CA LEU A 12 -33.39 11.46 -25.76
C LEU A 12 -31.88 11.69 -25.91
N HIS A 13 -31.07 10.97 -25.14
CA HIS A 13 -29.61 11.03 -25.24
C HIS A 13 -29.08 10.45 -26.54
N GLN A 14 -29.64 9.34 -27.02
CA GLN A 14 -29.29 8.79 -28.32
C GLN A 14 -29.55 9.80 -29.44
N ARG A 15 -30.70 10.49 -29.40
CA ARG A 15 -31.00 11.57 -30.35
C ARG A 15 -29.99 12.73 -30.26
N PHE A 16 -29.52 13.05 -29.05
CA PHE A 16 -28.48 14.06 -28.84
C PHE A 16 -27.16 13.65 -29.49
N LEU A 17 -26.73 12.40 -29.30
CA LEU A 17 -25.51 11.87 -29.92
C LEU A 17 -25.59 11.85 -31.46
N GLU A 18 -26.78 11.61 -32.00
CA GLU A 18 -27.06 11.63 -33.44
C GLU A 18 -27.29 13.04 -34.02
N GLY A 19 -27.26 14.10 -33.20
CA GLY A 19 -27.56 15.47 -33.63
C GLY A 19 -29.00 15.69 -34.11
N ARG A 20 -29.95 14.82 -33.71
CA ARG A 20 -31.35 14.91 -34.14
C ARG A 20 -32.10 15.97 -33.33
N PRO A 21 -33.06 16.71 -33.95
CA PRO A 21 -33.88 17.68 -33.25
C PRO A 21 -34.56 17.09 -32.01
N GLY A 22 -34.59 17.84 -30.91
CA GLY A 22 -35.20 17.41 -29.65
C GLY A 22 -34.40 16.39 -28.82
N GLY A 23 -33.19 16.00 -29.26
CA GLY A 23 -32.27 15.23 -28.42
C GLY A 23 -31.79 16.03 -27.20
N LYS A 24 -31.56 15.35 -26.08
CA LYS A 24 -31.06 15.95 -24.85
C LYS A 24 -29.89 15.14 -24.29
N ARG A 25 -28.81 15.81 -23.88
CA ARG A 25 -27.70 15.17 -23.17
C ARG A 25 -28.23 14.45 -21.93
N LEU A 26 -27.72 13.26 -21.63
CA LEU A 26 -28.08 12.54 -20.41
C LEU A 26 -27.48 13.26 -19.20
N GLU A 27 -28.33 13.71 -18.29
CA GLU A 27 -27.93 14.40 -17.07
C GLU A 27 -28.56 13.69 -15.86
N LEU A 28 -27.75 12.93 -15.13
CA LEU A 28 -28.16 12.18 -13.94
C LEU A 28 -27.24 12.48 -12.75
N LYS A 29 -26.77 13.73 -12.64
CA LYS A 29 -25.91 14.19 -11.54
C LYS A 29 -26.57 13.87 -10.20
N SER A 30 -25.81 13.22 -9.31
CA SER A 30 -26.24 12.86 -7.95
C SER A 30 -27.51 12.00 -7.87
N GLN A 31 -27.94 11.36 -8.97
CA GLN A 31 -29.10 10.47 -8.98
C GLN A 31 -28.76 9.11 -8.37
N ASP A 32 -29.77 8.47 -7.79
CA ASP A 32 -29.68 7.09 -7.31
C ASP A 32 -30.09 6.12 -8.40
N LEU A 33 -29.11 5.37 -8.91
CA LEU A 33 -29.20 4.38 -9.97
C LEU A 33 -28.66 3.03 -9.47
N ARG A 34 -28.72 2.77 -8.16
CA ARG A 34 -28.26 1.52 -7.56
C ARG A 34 -28.95 0.33 -8.20
N GLY A 35 -28.16 -0.66 -8.59
CA GLY A 35 -28.66 -1.87 -9.26
C GLY A 35 -29.30 -1.62 -10.64
N ALA A 36 -29.19 -0.42 -11.21
CA ALA A 36 -29.78 -0.12 -12.51
C ALA A 36 -29.19 -1.04 -13.59
N SER A 37 -30.05 -1.55 -14.47
CA SER A 37 -29.64 -2.37 -15.60
C SER A 37 -29.54 -1.50 -16.85
N LEU A 38 -28.31 -1.29 -17.30
CA LEU A 38 -27.90 -0.42 -18.41
C LEU A 38 -26.90 -1.12 -19.37
N PRO A 39 -27.11 -2.41 -19.74
CA PRO A 39 -26.20 -3.07 -20.66
C PRO A 39 -26.25 -2.41 -22.04
N HIS A 40 -25.10 -2.27 -22.70
CA HIS A 40 -24.97 -1.66 -24.02
C HIS A 40 -25.44 -0.19 -24.12
N ALA A 41 -25.71 0.48 -22.99
CA ALA A 41 -26.15 1.87 -23.01
C ALA A 41 -25.04 2.77 -23.57
N ASP A 42 -25.38 3.59 -24.58
CA ASP A 42 -24.51 4.65 -25.07
C ASP A 42 -24.77 5.91 -24.24
N MET A 43 -23.84 6.18 -23.34
CA MET A 43 -23.86 7.32 -22.43
C MET A 43 -22.66 8.23 -22.67
N ARG A 44 -22.14 8.26 -23.91
CA ARG A 44 -20.99 9.10 -24.26
C ARG A 44 -21.25 10.55 -23.93
N ASN A 45 -20.27 11.16 -23.27
CA ASN A 45 -20.37 12.53 -22.79
C ASN A 45 -21.56 12.73 -21.83
N ALA A 46 -22.14 11.73 -21.16
CA ALA A 46 -23.18 12.00 -20.17
C ALA A 46 -22.64 12.80 -18.96
N LEU A 47 -23.53 13.39 -18.17
CA LEU A 47 -23.21 14.04 -16.90
C LEU A 47 -23.74 13.20 -15.74
N LEU A 48 -22.84 12.45 -15.11
CA LEU A 48 -23.11 11.48 -14.04
C LEU A 48 -22.35 11.81 -12.75
N SER A 49 -21.85 13.04 -12.59
CA SER A 49 -21.07 13.45 -11.43
C SER A 49 -21.83 13.16 -10.12
N GLY A 50 -21.18 12.44 -9.21
CA GLY A 50 -21.76 12.03 -7.93
C GLY A 50 -22.95 11.08 -8.01
N ALA A 51 -23.29 10.53 -9.18
CA ALA A 51 -24.36 9.53 -9.29
C ALA A 51 -24.01 8.26 -8.51
N ASN A 52 -25.03 7.59 -7.98
CA ASN A 52 -24.88 6.31 -7.29
C ASN A 52 -25.30 5.16 -8.21
N LEU A 53 -24.30 4.48 -8.78
CA LEU A 53 -24.39 3.33 -9.67
C LEU A 53 -23.83 2.06 -8.99
N GLU A 54 -23.82 2.02 -7.66
CA GLU A 54 -23.42 0.83 -6.91
C GLU A 54 -24.27 -0.38 -7.35
N GLU A 55 -23.59 -1.50 -7.64
CA GLU A 55 -24.19 -2.74 -8.15
C GLU A 55 -24.93 -2.61 -9.49
N ALA A 56 -24.78 -1.50 -10.22
CA ALA A 56 -25.37 -1.35 -11.55
C ALA A 56 -24.77 -2.33 -12.57
N VAL A 57 -25.57 -2.74 -13.55
CA VAL A 57 -25.13 -3.59 -14.68
C VAL A 57 -24.89 -2.71 -15.89
N LEU A 58 -23.62 -2.50 -16.24
CA LEU A 58 -23.13 -1.62 -17.30
C LEU A 58 -22.28 -2.39 -18.32
N ARG A 59 -22.55 -3.69 -18.50
CA ARG A 59 -21.80 -4.56 -19.41
C ARG A 59 -21.81 -3.97 -20.83
N VAL A 60 -20.62 -3.78 -21.39
CA VAL A 60 -20.42 -3.25 -22.74
C VAL A 60 -21.11 -1.88 -22.94
N ALA A 61 -21.33 -1.12 -21.87
CA ALA A 61 -21.81 0.27 -21.96
C ALA A 61 -20.70 1.18 -22.50
N THR A 62 -21.08 2.24 -23.21
CA THR A 62 -20.14 3.24 -23.73
C THR A 62 -20.26 4.52 -22.91
N LEU A 63 -19.27 4.77 -22.06
CA LEU A 63 -19.15 5.90 -21.14
C LEU A 63 -18.02 6.85 -21.54
N ASP A 64 -17.57 6.83 -22.81
CA ASP A 64 -16.45 7.67 -23.26
C ASP A 64 -16.75 9.17 -23.05
N GLY A 65 -15.76 9.89 -22.52
CA GLY A 65 -15.89 11.33 -22.23
C GLY A 65 -16.94 11.70 -21.18
N THR A 66 -17.49 10.72 -20.45
CA THR A 66 -18.51 10.96 -19.43
C THR A 66 -17.89 11.64 -18.22
N ASP A 67 -18.64 12.57 -17.63
CA ASP A 67 -18.32 13.14 -16.32
C ASP A 67 -18.87 12.22 -15.22
N LEU A 68 -17.96 11.47 -14.60
CA LEU A 68 -18.20 10.54 -13.48
C LEU A 68 -17.49 11.00 -12.21
N PHE A 69 -17.17 12.30 -12.12
CA PHE A 69 -16.49 12.88 -10.97
C PHE A 69 -17.20 12.50 -9.67
N GLY A 70 -16.49 11.84 -8.75
CA GLY A 70 -17.01 11.43 -7.44
C GLY A 70 -18.19 10.45 -7.46
N ALA A 71 -18.50 9.81 -8.60
CA ALA A 71 -19.57 8.83 -8.69
C ALA A 71 -19.27 7.58 -7.85
N ASN A 72 -20.33 6.89 -7.40
CA ASN A 72 -20.20 5.60 -6.72
C ASN A 72 -20.58 4.48 -7.68
N MET A 73 -19.63 3.62 -8.02
CA MET A 73 -19.78 2.43 -8.88
C MET A 73 -19.23 1.18 -8.18
N ALA A 74 -19.22 1.17 -6.84
CA ALA A 74 -18.77 0.01 -6.09
C ALA A 74 -19.57 -1.23 -6.50
N ARG A 75 -18.86 -2.35 -6.70
CA ARG A 75 -19.44 -3.64 -7.11
C ARG A 75 -20.27 -3.60 -8.40
N ALA A 76 -20.17 -2.54 -9.22
CA ALA A 76 -20.83 -2.49 -10.52
C ALA A 76 -20.23 -3.52 -11.49
N ASP A 77 -21.06 -4.00 -12.41
CA ASP A 77 -20.69 -5.00 -13.40
C ASP A 77 -20.51 -4.34 -14.77
N MET A 78 -19.27 -4.07 -15.13
CA MET A 78 -18.87 -3.24 -16.26
C MET A 78 -17.94 -3.99 -17.23
N VAL A 79 -18.13 -5.31 -17.35
CA VAL A 79 -17.35 -6.15 -18.27
C VAL A 79 -17.42 -5.56 -19.69
N GLY A 80 -16.24 -5.33 -20.28
CA GLY A 80 -16.11 -4.78 -21.63
C GLY A 80 -16.65 -3.36 -21.82
N ALA A 81 -16.96 -2.62 -20.75
CA ALA A 81 -17.39 -1.23 -20.87
C ALA A 81 -16.26 -0.33 -21.38
N SER A 82 -16.62 0.73 -22.11
CA SER A 82 -15.67 1.73 -22.60
C SER A 82 -15.80 3.01 -21.76
N LEU A 83 -14.70 3.51 -21.22
CA LEU A 83 -14.58 4.72 -20.40
C LEU A 83 -13.46 5.62 -20.94
N ILE A 84 -13.24 5.62 -22.26
CA ILE A 84 -12.13 6.33 -22.88
C ILE A 84 -12.26 7.81 -22.59
N SER A 85 -11.19 8.41 -22.06
CA SER A 85 -11.15 9.84 -21.71
C SER A 85 -12.27 10.31 -20.77
N ALA A 86 -12.87 9.41 -19.98
CA ALA A 86 -13.85 9.77 -18.96
C ALA A 86 -13.18 10.49 -17.78
N ASP A 87 -13.90 11.43 -17.15
CA ASP A 87 -13.49 12.06 -15.90
C ASP A 87 -13.99 11.21 -14.74
N LEU A 88 -13.06 10.49 -14.11
CA LEU A 88 -13.30 9.52 -13.04
C LEU A 88 -12.66 9.99 -11.73
N ARG A 89 -12.35 11.29 -11.60
CA ARG A 89 -11.64 11.79 -10.42
C ARG A 89 -12.46 11.54 -9.17
N GLY A 90 -11.83 10.92 -8.17
CA GLY A 90 -12.48 10.54 -6.91
C GLY A 90 -13.57 9.48 -7.05
N ILE A 91 -13.68 8.76 -8.17
CA ILE A 91 -14.69 7.70 -8.31
C ILE A 91 -14.50 6.57 -7.29
N ASN A 92 -15.59 5.92 -6.88
CA ASN A 92 -15.53 4.67 -6.13
C ASN A 92 -15.87 3.47 -7.03
N LEU A 93 -14.88 2.66 -7.38
CA LEU A 93 -14.97 1.41 -8.16
C LEU A 93 -14.62 0.18 -7.31
N ALA A 94 -14.64 0.27 -5.98
CA ALA A 94 -14.24 -0.81 -5.10
C ALA A 94 -15.02 -2.11 -5.40
N GLY A 95 -14.28 -3.20 -5.64
CA GLY A 95 -14.85 -4.51 -5.98
C GLY A 95 -15.66 -4.58 -7.28
N ALA A 96 -15.57 -3.57 -8.17
CA ALA A 96 -16.26 -3.60 -9.45
C ALA A 96 -15.67 -4.68 -10.38
N ASN A 97 -16.52 -5.24 -11.24
CA ASN A 97 -16.11 -6.16 -12.30
C ASN A 97 -15.86 -5.38 -13.59
N LEU A 98 -14.59 -5.21 -13.94
CA LEU A 98 -14.07 -4.35 -15.01
C LEU A 98 -13.28 -5.15 -16.06
N ARG A 99 -13.51 -6.46 -16.12
CA ARG A 99 -12.77 -7.37 -17.00
C ARG A 99 -12.89 -6.90 -18.45
N GLY A 100 -11.75 -6.71 -19.10
CA GLY A 100 -11.69 -6.25 -20.50
C GLY A 100 -12.27 -4.85 -20.75
N ALA A 101 -12.51 -4.04 -19.72
CA ALA A 101 -12.94 -2.66 -19.90
C ALA A 101 -11.81 -1.79 -20.50
N CYS A 102 -12.18 -0.66 -21.12
CA CYS A 102 -11.22 0.28 -21.70
C CYS A 102 -11.27 1.63 -20.97
N PHE A 103 -10.16 2.04 -20.37
CA PHE A 103 -9.98 3.31 -19.65
C PHE A 103 -9.00 4.24 -20.36
N ASP A 104 -8.65 3.98 -21.62
CA ASP A 104 -7.56 4.71 -22.27
C ASP A 104 -7.73 6.23 -22.14
N ARG A 105 -6.69 6.87 -21.58
CA ARG A 105 -6.63 8.31 -21.30
C ARG A 105 -7.69 8.85 -20.34
N ALA A 106 -8.35 8.00 -19.56
CA ALA A 106 -9.27 8.43 -18.50
C ALA A 106 -8.50 9.07 -17.33
N ASP A 107 -9.21 9.88 -16.53
CA ASP A 107 -8.64 10.60 -15.39
C ASP A 107 -9.19 10.07 -14.06
N LEU A 108 -8.42 9.22 -13.39
CA LEU A 108 -8.71 8.66 -12.05
C LEU A 108 -7.85 9.32 -10.97
N ARG A 109 -7.41 10.56 -11.15
CA ARG A 109 -6.71 11.30 -10.07
C ARG A 109 -7.63 11.52 -8.88
N GLN A 110 -7.04 11.98 -7.78
CA GLN A 110 -7.81 12.49 -6.65
C GLN A 110 -8.75 13.61 -7.11
N GLY A 111 -10.03 13.47 -6.77
CA GLY A 111 -11.02 14.53 -6.89
C GLY A 111 -10.91 15.48 -5.71
N GLN A 112 -10.90 16.78 -5.96
CA GLN A 112 -10.91 17.79 -4.90
C GLN A 112 -12.20 18.60 -5.00
N LEU A 113 -13.03 18.48 -3.97
CA LEU A 113 -14.20 19.32 -3.77
C LEU A 113 -13.87 20.44 -2.79
N VAL A 114 -14.39 21.62 -3.07
CA VAL A 114 -14.42 22.73 -2.12
C VAL A 114 -15.86 22.87 -1.64
N ILE A 115 -16.09 22.54 -0.37
CA ILE A 115 -17.40 22.71 0.26
C ILE A 115 -17.34 23.86 1.26
N TRP A 116 -18.46 24.54 1.44
CA TRP A 116 -18.62 25.59 2.44
C TRP A 116 -19.54 25.07 3.54
N VAL A 117 -19.00 24.91 4.74
CA VAL A 117 -19.77 24.57 5.93
C VAL A 117 -19.92 25.85 6.75
N GLY A 118 -21.04 26.54 6.57
CA GLY A 118 -21.22 27.91 7.05
C GLY A 118 -20.29 28.89 6.32
N LYS A 119 -19.44 29.61 7.06
CA LYS A 119 -18.40 30.51 6.50
C LYS A 119 -17.04 29.84 6.32
N VAL A 120 -16.92 28.55 6.65
CA VAL A 120 -15.65 27.82 6.61
C VAL A 120 -15.51 27.10 5.27
N LYS A 121 -14.44 27.41 4.54
CA LYS A 121 -14.00 26.66 3.35
C LYS A 121 -13.37 25.35 3.81
N GLN A 122 -13.95 24.22 3.46
CA GLN A 122 -13.36 22.90 3.64
C GLN A 122 -13.00 22.30 2.28
N GLN A 123 -11.81 21.70 2.21
CA GLN A 123 -11.40 20.91 1.06
C GLN A 123 -11.66 19.44 1.39
N VAL A 124 -12.48 18.78 0.58
CA VAL A 124 -12.70 17.34 0.65
C VAL A 124 -11.94 16.74 -0.52
N VAL A 125 -10.90 15.97 -0.21
CA VAL A 125 -10.14 15.21 -1.19
C VAL A 125 -10.70 13.80 -1.20
N GLN A 126 -11.15 13.35 -2.36
CA GLN A 126 -11.66 12.01 -2.58
C GLN A 126 -10.71 11.29 -3.53
N THR A 127 -10.08 10.25 -3.03
CA THR A 127 -9.22 9.38 -3.83
C THR A 127 -10.06 8.51 -4.75
N ALA A 128 -9.61 8.27 -5.98
CA ALA A 128 -10.22 7.23 -6.81
C ALA A 128 -9.92 5.86 -6.18
N ASN A 129 -10.97 5.11 -5.85
CA ASN A 129 -10.88 3.85 -5.13
C ASN A 129 -11.21 2.68 -6.05
N LEU A 130 -10.23 1.87 -6.41
CA LEU A 130 -10.38 0.65 -7.20
C LEU A 130 -10.02 -0.60 -6.39
N ALA A 131 -9.97 -0.48 -5.05
CA ALA A 131 -9.54 -1.58 -4.19
C ALA A 131 -10.38 -2.84 -4.43
N GLY A 132 -9.70 -3.96 -4.68
CA GLY A 132 -10.33 -5.26 -4.94
C GLY A 132 -11.13 -5.38 -6.25
N ALA A 133 -11.08 -4.39 -7.15
CA ALA A 133 -11.74 -4.49 -8.45
C ALA A 133 -11.05 -5.52 -9.38
N ASP A 134 -11.81 -6.12 -10.31
CA ASP A 134 -11.26 -7.01 -11.34
C ASP A 134 -11.12 -6.27 -12.68
N LEU A 135 -9.93 -5.74 -12.96
CA LEU A 135 -9.52 -5.13 -14.22
C LEU A 135 -8.69 -6.09 -15.10
N SER A 136 -8.83 -7.41 -14.94
CA SER A 136 -8.05 -8.35 -15.76
C SER A 136 -8.34 -8.15 -17.26
N ASN A 137 -7.27 -8.14 -18.05
CA ASN A 137 -7.26 -7.85 -19.49
C ASN A 137 -7.84 -6.48 -19.89
N ALA A 138 -7.99 -5.53 -18.96
CA ALA A 138 -8.43 -4.18 -19.28
C ALA A 138 -7.34 -3.38 -20.02
N SER A 139 -7.75 -2.41 -20.83
CA SER A 139 -6.85 -1.39 -21.39
C SER A 139 -6.92 -0.14 -20.52
N LEU A 140 -5.78 0.35 -20.08
CA LEU A 140 -5.62 1.59 -19.31
C LEU A 140 -4.47 2.43 -19.90
N ALA A 141 -4.24 2.37 -21.21
CA ALA A 141 -3.10 3.05 -21.83
C ALA A 141 -3.21 4.57 -21.65
N GLY A 142 -2.14 5.19 -21.14
CA GLY A 142 -2.10 6.64 -20.88
C GLY A 142 -3.11 7.15 -19.84
N THR A 143 -3.74 6.27 -19.06
CA THR A 143 -4.67 6.65 -17.98
C THR A 143 -3.93 7.37 -16.86
N ASP A 144 -4.56 8.37 -16.23
CA ASP A 144 -4.00 9.01 -15.02
C ASP A 144 -4.61 8.42 -13.76
N LEU A 145 -3.83 7.60 -13.05
CA LEU A 145 -4.16 6.94 -11.78
C LEU A 145 -3.36 7.57 -10.61
N SER A 146 -2.85 8.79 -10.77
CA SER A 146 -1.96 9.40 -9.76
C SER A 146 -2.68 9.51 -8.41
N GLY A 147 -2.07 8.88 -7.39
CA GLY A 147 -2.59 8.81 -6.03
C GLY A 147 -3.81 7.90 -5.82
N ALA A 148 -4.22 7.10 -6.83
CA ALA A 148 -5.35 6.19 -6.72
C ALA A 148 -5.09 5.02 -5.76
N ASP A 149 -6.15 4.51 -5.13
CA ASP A 149 -6.11 3.29 -4.31
C ASP A 149 -6.45 2.07 -5.17
N LEU A 150 -5.44 1.27 -5.48
CA LEU A 150 -5.48 0.05 -6.29
C LEU A 150 -5.14 -1.20 -5.43
N ARG A 151 -5.30 -1.13 -4.10
CA ARG A 151 -4.95 -2.25 -3.22
C ARG A 151 -5.74 -3.50 -3.57
N ASN A 152 -5.03 -4.64 -3.67
CA ASN A 152 -5.61 -5.94 -4.02
C ASN A 152 -6.41 -5.97 -5.34
N VAL A 153 -6.17 -5.01 -6.25
CA VAL A 153 -6.80 -5.01 -7.57
C VAL A 153 -6.28 -6.18 -8.41
N ASN A 154 -7.13 -6.76 -9.26
CA ASN A 154 -6.67 -7.71 -10.28
C ASN A 154 -6.44 -6.98 -11.61
N LEU A 155 -5.19 -6.86 -12.03
CA LEU A 155 -4.76 -6.29 -13.32
C LEU A 155 -4.08 -7.33 -14.22
N ALA A 156 -4.31 -8.63 -13.96
CA ALA A 156 -3.67 -9.68 -14.73
C ALA A 156 -3.93 -9.52 -16.24
N GLY A 157 -2.87 -9.47 -17.04
CA GLY A 157 -2.92 -9.26 -18.49
C GLY A 157 -3.37 -7.86 -18.95
N ALA A 158 -3.54 -6.89 -18.04
CA ALA A 158 -3.95 -5.54 -18.39
C ALA A 158 -2.83 -4.73 -19.07
N ASN A 159 -3.21 -3.69 -19.81
CA ASN A 159 -2.28 -2.77 -20.47
C ASN A 159 -2.29 -1.39 -19.79
N LEU A 160 -1.25 -1.06 -19.01
CA LEU A 160 -1.00 0.25 -18.41
C LEU A 160 0.15 1.00 -19.10
N SER A 161 0.43 0.70 -20.38
CA SER A 161 1.56 1.34 -21.08
C SER A 161 1.37 2.87 -21.10
N GLY A 162 2.40 3.60 -20.69
CA GLY A 162 2.38 5.07 -20.59
C GLY A 162 1.46 5.66 -19.53
N ALA A 163 0.81 4.85 -18.68
CA ALA A 163 -0.09 5.34 -17.62
C ALA A 163 0.67 6.16 -16.56
N HIS A 164 -0.02 7.10 -15.91
CA HIS A 164 0.50 7.86 -14.78
C HIS A 164 0.04 7.22 -13.47
N LEU A 165 0.98 6.76 -12.65
CA LEU A 165 0.74 6.05 -11.38
C LEU A 165 1.54 6.70 -10.24
N PHE A 166 1.83 8.01 -10.35
CA PHE A 166 2.58 8.72 -9.31
C PHE A 166 1.90 8.53 -7.94
N ALA A 167 2.63 8.00 -6.97
CA ALA A 167 2.14 7.72 -5.63
C ALA A 167 0.86 6.85 -5.56
N ALA A 168 0.54 6.07 -6.61
CA ALA A 168 -0.58 5.13 -6.60
C ALA A 168 -0.28 3.93 -5.70
N ASN A 169 -1.30 3.38 -5.04
CA ASN A 169 -1.14 2.26 -4.12
C ASN A 169 -1.64 0.95 -4.74
N LEU A 170 -0.73 0.14 -5.28
CA LEU A 170 -0.96 -1.19 -5.85
C LEU A 170 -0.58 -2.32 -4.86
N SER A 171 -0.60 -2.07 -3.56
CA SER A 171 -0.19 -3.09 -2.59
C SER A 171 -1.07 -4.34 -2.69
N GLY A 172 -0.45 -5.52 -2.79
CA GLY A 172 -1.15 -6.80 -2.92
C GLY A 172 -1.86 -7.01 -4.26
N ALA A 173 -1.66 -6.16 -5.26
CA ALA A 173 -2.29 -6.29 -6.58
C ALA A 173 -1.81 -7.54 -7.33
N ASP A 174 -2.70 -8.14 -8.13
CA ASP A 174 -2.31 -9.16 -9.12
C ASP A 174 -1.92 -8.45 -10.43
N LEU A 175 -0.62 -8.41 -10.70
CA LEU A 175 -0.01 -7.74 -11.86
C LEU A 175 0.56 -8.75 -12.87
N ARG A 176 0.11 -10.01 -12.84
CA ARG A 176 0.69 -11.06 -13.68
C ARG A 176 0.44 -10.76 -15.16
N GLY A 177 1.52 -10.72 -15.95
CA GLY A 177 1.43 -10.40 -17.38
C GLY A 177 0.98 -8.97 -17.71
N THR A 178 0.93 -8.06 -16.74
CA THR A 178 0.53 -6.67 -16.96
C THR A 178 1.64 -5.90 -17.68
N SER A 179 1.29 -5.07 -18.68
CA SER A 179 2.24 -4.14 -19.30
C SER A 179 2.26 -2.80 -18.57
N PHE A 180 3.40 -2.43 -18.02
CA PHE A 180 3.73 -1.11 -17.50
C PHE A 180 4.79 -0.40 -18.37
N ALA A 181 4.94 -0.78 -19.63
CA ALA A 181 5.92 -0.17 -20.52
C ALA A 181 5.76 1.36 -20.57
N ASP A 182 6.84 2.10 -20.32
CA ASP A 182 6.85 3.57 -20.27
C ASP A 182 5.93 4.21 -19.19
N ALA A 183 5.40 3.44 -18.24
CA ALA A 183 4.54 3.97 -17.19
C ALA A 183 5.31 4.88 -16.21
N LYS A 184 4.64 5.92 -15.71
CA LYS A 184 5.19 6.87 -14.73
C LYS A 184 4.79 6.47 -13.32
N MET A 185 5.61 5.67 -12.65
CA MET A 185 5.30 5.02 -11.38
C MET A 185 6.14 5.56 -10.20
N LYS A 186 6.67 6.79 -10.32
CA LYS A 186 7.47 7.40 -9.26
C LYS A 186 6.70 7.40 -7.94
N ALA A 187 7.34 6.95 -6.86
CA ALA A 187 6.76 6.81 -5.53
C ALA A 187 5.53 5.88 -5.42
N ALA A 188 5.23 5.07 -6.45
CA ALA A 188 4.16 4.08 -6.37
C ALA A 188 4.47 3.02 -5.32
N ILE A 189 3.42 2.44 -4.72
CA ILE A 189 3.53 1.39 -3.71
C ILE A 189 3.06 0.08 -4.33
N LEU A 190 3.99 -0.83 -4.61
CA LEU A 190 3.76 -2.17 -5.16
C LEU A 190 4.04 -3.27 -4.13
N ASP A 191 4.09 -2.92 -2.85
CA ASP A 191 4.37 -3.86 -1.77
C ASP A 191 3.47 -5.09 -1.88
N ASN A 192 4.06 -6.29 -1.91
CA ASN A 192 3.34 -7.56 -2.02
C ASN A 192 2.61 -7.80 -3.35
N ALA A 193 2.86 -7.04 -4.41
CA ALA A 193 2.20 -7.29 -5.70
C ALA A 193 2.73 -8.56 -6.39
N GLN A 194 1.85 -9.29 -7.08
CA GLN A 194 2.24 -10.45 -7.89
C GLN A 194 2.65 -10.01 -9.28
N VAL A 195 3.96 -9.99 -9.58
CA VAL A 195 4.48 -9.40 -10.82
C VAL A 195 4.91 -10.41 -11.89
N THR A 196 4.59 -11.70 -11.74
CA THR A 196 5.08 -12.74 -12.67
C THR A 196 4.71 -12.43 -14.12
N GLY A 197 5.72 -12.26 -14.98
CA GLY A 197 5.55 -11.92 -16.40
C GLY A 197 5.12 -10.49 -16.68
N ALA A 198 5.07 -9.61 -15.68
CA ALA A 198 4.80 -8.19 -15.88
C ALA A 198 5.94 -7.52 -16.67
N ASP A 199 5.62 -6.48 -17.43
CA ASP A 199 6.58 -5.71 -18.20
C ASP A 199 6.75 -4.29 -17.66
N PHE A 200 7.83 -4.02 -16.94
CA PHE A 200 8.21 -2.70 -16.44
C PHE A 200 9.25 -2.01 -17.34
N ALA A 201 9.41 -2.42 -18.60
CA ALA A 201 10.40 -1.82 -19.49
C ALA A 201 10.23 -0.29 -19.60
N ARG A 202 11.31 0.46 -19.33
CA ARG A 202 11.34 1.94 -19.33
C ARG A 202 10.37 2.61 -18.34
N ALA A 203 9.76 1.87 -17.43
CA ALA A 203 8.93 2.46 -16.38
C ALA A 203 9.77 3.34 -15.45
N ASP A 204 9.20 4.46 -15.00
CA ASP A 204 9.81 5.30 -13.95
C ASP A 204 9.37 4.80 -12.58
N LEU A 205 10.21 3.99 -11.93
CA LEU A 205 10.01 3.42 -10.60
C LEU A 205 10.81 4.15 -9.52
N ARG A 206 11.29 5.38 -9.78
CA ARG A 206 12.08 6.12 -8.79
C ARG A 206 11.30 6.30 -7.50
N ASP A 207 11.96 6.12 -6.36
CA ASP A 207 11.35 6.19 -5.03
C ASP A 207 10.16 5.23 -4.80
N ALA A 208 9.89 4.29 -5.72
CA ALA A 208 8.79 3.33 -5.58
C ALA A 208 9.11 2.29 -4.51
N ARG A 209 8.06 1.74 -3.89
CA ARG A 209 8.18 0.66 -2.91
C ARG A 209 7.77 -0.65 -3.56
N LEU A 210 8.71 -1.57 -3.69
CA LEU A 210 8.54 -2.89 -4.30
C LEU A 210 8.91 -4.00 -3.30
N ARG A 211 8.44 -3.89 -2.06
CA ARG A 211 8.73 -4.90 -1.04
C ARG A 211 8.10 -6.22 -1.45
N ASN A 212 8.85 -7.30 -1.25
CA ASN A 212 8.40 -8.67 -1.52
C ASN A 212 8.15 -8.95 -3.02
N ILE A 213 8.88 -8.26 -3.89
CA ILE A 213 8.89 -8.47 -5.34
C ILE A 213 10.26 -8.97 -5.77
N SER A 214 10.30 -10.15 -6.40
CA SER A 214 11.51 -10.65 -7.04
C SER A 214 11.75 -9.90 -8.36
N PRO A 215 12.92 -9.26 -8.55
CA PRO A 215 13.27 -8.61 -9.81
C PRO A 215 13.28 -9.57 -11.01
N ASP A 216 13.54 -10.86 -10.79
CA ASP A 216 13.57 -11.87 -11.86
C ASP A 216 12.18 -12.30 -12.33
N ALA A 217 11.13 -11.99 -11.56
CA ALA A 217 9.77 -12.38 -11.89
C ALA A 217 9.15 -11.50 -12.99
N ALA A 218 9.74 -10.34 -13.30
CA ALA A 218 9.21 -9.38 -14.26
C ALA A 218 10.32 -8.76 -15.12
N ASN A 219 9.94 -8.13 -16.22
CA ASN A 219 10.89 -7.42 -17.07
C ASN A 219 11.14 -5.99 -16.55
N PHE A 220 12.25 -5.77 -15.83
CA PHE A 220 12.69 -4.42 -15.40
C PHE A 220 13.71 -3.77 -16.34
N LYS A 221 13.86 -4.27 -17.57
CA LYS A 221 14.91 -3.80 -18.49
C LYS A 221 14.76 -2.30 -18.79
N VAL A 222 15.82 -1.53 -18.50
CA VAL A 222 15.85 -0.06 -18.68
C VAL A 222 14.82 0.69 -17.82
N ALA A 223 14.28 0.09 -16.75
CA ALA A 223 13.46 0.81 -15.79
C ALA A 223 14.32 1.80 -14.98
N TYR A 224 13.76 2.97 -14.64
CA TYR A 224 14.43 3.94 -13.76
C TYR A 224 14.11 3.60 -12.31
N THR A 225 15.08 3.10 -11.55
CA THR A 225 14.85 2.55 -10.20
C THR A 225 15.60 3.31 -9.10
N ASP A 226 16.08 4.53 -9.37
CA ASP A 226 16.78 5.33 -8.36
C ASP A 226 15.91 5.55 -7.12
N GLY A 227 16.40 5.15 -5.95
CA GLY A 227 15.66 5.26 -4.68
C GLY A 227 14.52 4.24 -4.49
N ALA A 228 14.30 3.35 -5.47
CA ALA A 228 13.30 2.29 -5.35
C ALA A 228 13.72 1.26 -4.29
N VAL A 229 12.76 0.84 -3.47
CA VAL A 229 12.96 -0.12 -2.39
C VAL A 229 12.47 -1.49 -2.85
N PHE A 230 13.37 -2.33 -3.34
CA PHE A 230 13.10 -3.75 -3.63
C PHE A 230 13.21 -4.59 -2.35
N SER A 231 12.62 -5.79 -2.32
CA SER A 231 13.20 -6.85 -1.49
C SER A 231 14.58 -7.15 -2.07
N ALA A 232 15.62 -6.65 -1.41
CA ALA A 232 16.99 -6.65 -1.90
C ALA A 232 17.46 -8.06 -2.33
N ASP A 233 18.44 -8.09 -3.23
CA ASP A 233 19.41 -9.19 -3.24
C ASP A 233 19.93 -9.32 -1.80
N HIS A 234 19.49 -10.35 -1.09
CA HIS A 234 19.81 -10.52 0.33
C HIS A 234 21.31 -10.76 0.58
N GLY A 235 22.14 -10.68 -0.46
CA GLY A 235 23.58 -10.88 -0.43
C GLY A 235 23.90 -12.36 -0.33
N LYS A 236 24.98 -12.68 0.39
CA LYS A 236 25.46 -14.06 0.58
C LYS A 236 24.69 -14.81 1.67
N LEU A 237 23.35 -14.72 1.68
CA LEU A 237 22.54 -15.58 2.52
C LEU A 237 22.60 -17.04 2.04
N ALA A 238 22.64 -17.95 3.00
CA ALA A 238 22.49 -19.38 2.74
C ALA A 238 21.16 -19.63 1.99
N PRO A 239 21.13 -20.57 1.02
CA PRO A 239 19.93 -20.84 0.23
C PRO A 239 18.68 -21.10 1.07
N GLU A 240 18.83 -21.75 2.22
CA GLU A 240 17.74 -22.08 3.14
C GLU A 240 17.13 -20.82 3.78
N VAL A 241 17.94 -19.82 4.14
CA VAL A 241 17.47 -18.54 4.70
C VAL A 241 16.75 -17.74 3.62
N ARG A 242 17.31 -17.72 2.40
CA ARG A 242 16.70 -17.04 1.25
C ARG A 242 15.34 -17.64 0.89
N GLU A 243 15.25 -18.96 0.89
CA GLU A 243 13.98 -19.66 0.68
C GLU A 243 13.00 -19.37 1.81
N ALA A 244 13.44 -19.36 3.07
CA ALA A 244 12.58 -19.02 4.20
C ALA A 244 12.02 -17.58 4.11
N ILE A 245 12.84 -16.61 3.71
CA ILE A 245 12.38 -15.24 3.44
C ILE A 245 11.36 -15.24 2.30
N THR A 246 11.66 -15.93 1.18
CA THR A 246 10.76 -16.02 0.02
C THR A 246 9.40 -16.62 0.40
N GLN A 247 9.39 -17.73 1.14
CA GLN A 247 8.17 -18.37 1.60
C GLN A 247 7.39 -17.48 2.58
N HIS A 248 8.08 -16.72 3.43
CA HIS A 248 7.45 -15.81 4.38
C HIS A 248 6.84 -14.60 3.71
N GLN A 249 7.49 -14.07 2.68
CA GLN A 249 6.94 -13.00 1.85
C GLN A 249 5.65 -13.45 1.16
N ARG A 250 5.62 -14.66 0.57
CA ARG A 250 4.38 -15.27 0.04
C ARG A 250 3.31 -15.40 1.11
N TRP A 251 3.68 -15.77 2.33
CA TRP A 251 2.78 -15.86 3.47
C TRP A 251 2.19 -14.50 3.87
N ILE A 252 3.00 -13.43 3.89
CA ILE A 252 2.50 -12.07 4.12
C ILE A 252 1.54 -11.65 3.02
N VAL A 253 1.96 -11.77 1.75
CA VAL A 253 1.18 -11.34 0.57
C VAL A 253 -0.18 -12.01 0.52
N SER A 254 -0.22 -13.31 0.81
CA SER A 254 -1.43 -14.12 0.70
C SER A 254 -2.34 -14.05 1.93
N ASN A 255 -2.00 -13.24 2.94
CA ASN A 255 -2.63 -13.28 4.26
C ASN A 255 -2.66 -14.70 4.84
N GLY A 256 -1.56 -15.42 4.69
CA GLY A 256 -1.31 -16.74 5.24
C GLY A 256 -1.87 -17.93 4.46
N ARG A 257 -2.41 -17.72 3.24
CA ARG A 257 -2.97 -18.78 2.40
C ARG A 257 -1.91 -19.57 1.63
N GLU A 258 -0.79 -18.94 1.29
CA GLU A 258 0.31 -19.50 0.50
C GLU A 258 1.66 -19.24 1.18
N GLY A 259 2.66 -20.06 0.91
CA GLY A 259 3.98 -19.94 1.52
C GLY A 259 4.01 -20.39 2.99
N MET A 260 5.07 -20.02 3.70
CA MET A 260 5.30 -20.44 5.08
C MET A 260 5.85 -19.28 5.89
N ARG A 261 5.30 -19.08 7.09
CA ARG A 261 5.87 -18.12 8.05
C ARG A 261 7.32 -18.50 8.37
N MET A 262 8.25 -17.54 8.31
CA MET A 262 9.64 -17.76 8.65
C MET A 262 9.76 -18.08 10.14
N VAL A 263 10.17 -19.31 10.44
CA VAL A 263 10.48 -19.78 11.79
C VAL A 263 11.86 -20.43 11.74
N MET A 264 12.84 -19.79 12.38
CA MET A 264 14.22 -20.23 12.39
C MET A 264 14.83 -20.06 13.79
N LEU A 265 15.75 -20.97 14.11
CA LEU A 265 16.57 -20.92 15.31
C LEU A 265 18.02 -20.73 14.89
N LYS A 266 18.71 -19.71 15.43
CA LYS A 266 20.13 -19.43 15.15
C LYS A 266 20.47 -19.22 13.68
N ALA A 267 19.52 -18.70 12.89
CA ALA A 267 19.77 -18.34 11.51
C ALA A 267 20.88 -17.28 11.42
N ASP A 268 21.74 -17.41 10.41
CA ASP A 268 22.77 -16.42 10.09
C ASP A 268 22.29 -15.50 8.98
N LEU A 269 22.12 -14.23 9.34
CA LEU A 269 21.76 -13.11 8.48
C LEU A 269 22.81 -11.99 8.55
N SER A 270 24.02 -12.30 9.01
CA SER A 270 25.06 -11.29 9.20
C SER A 270 25.51 -10.72 7.85
N GLY A 271 25.57 -9.40 7.77
CA GLY A 271 25.86 -8.65 6.54
C GLY A 271 24.77 -8.73 5.46
N ALA A 272 23.61 -9.33 5.74
CA ALA A 272 22.52 -9.40 4.78
C ALA A 272 21.94 -8.01 4.48
N ASP A 273 21.54 -7.79 3.22
CA ASP A 273 20.71 -6.65 2.87
C ASP A 273 19.23 -7.03 3.00
N LEU A 274 18.62 -6.48 4.04
CA LEU A 274 17.21 -6.61 4.37
C LEU A 274 16.49 -5.27 4.24
N THR A 275 17.08 -4.29 3.52
CA THR A 275 16.49 -2.96 3.32
C THR A 275 15.06 -3.09 2.83
N GLY A 276 14.14 -2.46 3.55
CA GLY A 276 12.72 -2.48 3.22
C GLY A 276 12.02 -3.83 3.32
N CYS A 277 12.67 -4.93 3.68
CA CYS A 277 12.01 -6.24 3.74
C CYS A 277 10.89 -6.24 4.78
N ASP A 278 9.77 -6.90 4.47
CA ASP A 278 8.72 -7.16 5.45
C ASP A 278 8.86 -8.59 5.99
N LEU A 279 9.26 -8.68 7.26
CA LEU A 279 9.42 -9.90 8.04
C LEU A 279 8.51 -9.85 9.28
N SER A 280 7.36 -9.18 9.15
CA SER A 280 6.36 -9.07 10.21
C SER A 280 5.91 -10.46 10.69
N GLY A 281 5.96 -10.67 12.00
CA GLY A 281 5.61 -11.94 12.62
C GLY A 281 6.65 -13.04 12.42
N ALA A 282 7.77 -12.82 11.73
CA ALA A 282 8.84 -13.83 11.65
C ALA A 282 9.33 -14.23 13.05
N GLU A 283 9.71 -15.48 13.22
CA GLU A 283 10.31 -16.00 14.46
C GLU A 283 11.74 -16.41 14.15
N ILE A 284 12.71 -15.60 14.57
CA ILE A 284 14.14 -15.84 14.37
C ILE A 284 14.80 -15.68 15.74
N THR A 285 14.77 -16.76 16.54
CA THR A 285 15.34 -16.73 17.90
C THR A 285 16.82 -17.04 17.86
N TYR A 286 17.62 -16.32 18.66
CA TYR A 286 19.08 -16.41 18.68
C TYR A 286 19.73 -16.21 17.29
N GLY A 287 19.07 -15.49 16.39
CA GLY A 287 19.57 -15.18 15.06
C GLY A 287 20.77 -14.23 15.09
N ARG A 288 21.58 -14.26 14.04
CA ARG A 288 22.73 -13.38 13.87
C ARG A 288 22.44 -12.39 12.75
N PHE A 289 22.48 -11.11 13.06
CA PHE A 289 22.25 -9.97 12.17
C PHE A 289 23.43 -9.00 12.23
N GLU A 290 24.63 -9.50 12.55
CA GLU A 290 25.78 -8.62 12.74
C GLU A 290 26.05 -7.84 11.44
N LYS A 291 26.09 -6.51 11.52
CA LYS A 291 26.30 -5.63 10.37
C LYS A 291 25.31 -5.81 9.22
N ALA A 292 24.16 -6.42 9.47
CA ALA A 292 23.09 -6.49 8.49
C ALA A 292 22.52 -5.08 8.23
N ASN A 293 22.03 -4.85 7.02
CA ASN A 293 21.32 -3.63 6.65
C ASN A 293 19.81 -3.88 6.73
N LEU A 294 19.16 -3.33 7.75
CA LEU A 294 17.72 -3.43 8.02
C LEU A 294 16.99 -2.10 7.76
N ARG A 295 17.59 -1.15 7.04
CA ARG A 295 17.01 0.18 6.86
C ARG A 295 15.58 0.12 6.30
N GLY A 296 14.63 0.76 6.97
CA GLY A 296 13.22 0.81 6.54
C GLY A 296 12.49 -0.54 6.48
N SER A 297 13.10 -1.61 7.00
CA SER A 297 12.48 -2.93 7.07
C SER A 297 11.38 -2.99 8.13
N VAL A 298 10.48 -3.98 8.03
CA VAL A 298 9.33 -4.14 8.92
C VAL A 298 9.40 -5.49 9.62
N TRP A 299 9.36 -5.46 10.94
CA TRP A 299 9.51 -6.58 11.88
C TRP A 299 8.40 -6.58 12.92
N ARG A 300 7.24 -6.02 12.57
CA ARG A 300 6.11 -5.87 13.48
C ARG A 300 5.73 -7.23 14.05
N MET A 301 5.58 -7.34 15.37
CA MET A 301 5.26 -8.59 16.07
C MET A 301 6.25 -9.75 15.82
N ALA A 302 7.46 -9.48 15.33
CA ALA A 302 8.49 -10.51 15.15
C ALA A 302 9.04 -11.01 16.49
N LYS A 303 9.44 -12.27 16.56
CA LYS A 303 10.14 -12.84 17.72
C LYS A 303 11.63 -12.99 17.41
N LEU A 304 12.44 -12.19 18.09
CA LEU A 304 13.88 -12.00 17.86
C LEU A 304 14.66 -12.18 19.17
N THR A 305 14.10 -12.94 20.12
CA THR A 305 14.67 -13.13 21.46
C THR A 305 16.07 -13.70 21.38
N GLY A 306 17.02 -13.09 22.12
CA GLY A 306 18.41 -13.53 22.19
C GLY A 306 19.21 -13.35 20.90
N SER A 307 18.65 -12.68 19.88
CA SER A 307 19.33 -12.44 18.61
C SER A 307 20.38 -11.33 18.72
N SER A 308 21.42 -11.42 17.91
CA SER A 308 22.50 -10.44 17.83
C SER A 308 22.29 -9.52 16.63
N PHE A 309 22.24 -8.22 16.88
CA PHE A 309 22.14 -7.12 15.92
C PHE A 309 23.39 -6.23 15.98
N ARG A 310 24.53 -6.78 16.42
CA ARG A 310 25.72 -5.98 16.66
C ARG A 310 26.16 -5.22 15.40
N GLY A 311 26.23 -3.89 15.50
CA GLY A 311 26.61 -3.02 14.39
C GLY A 311 25.63 -3.02 13.20
N ALA A 312 24.39 -3.48 13.39
CA ALA A 312 23.38 -3.51 12.34
C ALA A 312 22.80 -2.11 12.06
N GLU A 313 22.42 -1.86 10.80
CA GLU A 313 21.78 -0.61 10.37
C GLU A 313 20.26 -0.74 10.39
N MET A 314 19.60 -0.24 11.42
CA MET A 314 18.16 -0.37 11.68
C MET A 314 17.40 0.94 11.52
N ARG A 315 18.01 1.93 10.85
CA ARG A 315 17.40 3.24 10.63
C ARG A 315 16.05 3.15 9.91
N ASP A 316 15.06 3.91 10.37
CA ASP A 316 13.67 3.90 9.86
C ASP A 316 12.96 2.53 9.94
N ALA A 317 13.56 1.51 10.56
CA ALA A 317 12.96 0.18 10.63
C ALA A 317 11.82 0.13 11.67
N VAL A 318 10.87 -0.78 11.47
CA VAL A 318 9.65 -0.88 12.28
C VAL A 318 9.62 -2.19 13.06
N PHE A 319 9.83 -2.12 14.36
CA PHE A 319 9.84 -3.22 15.33
C PHE A 319 8.65 -3.13 16.31
N ASP A 320 7.57 -2.48 15.93
CA ASP A 320 6.39 -2.34 16.80
C ASP A 320 5.90 -3.71 17.30
N GLY A 321 5.74 -3.85 18.62
CA GLY A 321 5.31 -5.09 19.26
C GLY A 321 6.27 -6.29 19.10
N ALA A 322 7.48 -6.10 18.55
CA ALA A 322 8.47 -7.15 18.39
C ALA A 322 9.08 -7.55 19.74
N ASN A 323 9.52 -8.81 19.85
CA ASN A 323 10.22 -9.32 21.03
C ASN A 323 11.72 -9.43 20.73
N LEU A 324 12.48 -8.45 21.21
CA LEU A 324 13.95 -8.41 21.24
C LEU A 324 14.49 -8.63 22.66
N ALA A 325 13.77 -9.33 23.52
CA ALA A 325 14.25 -9.60 24.87
C ALA A 325 15.61 -10.33 24.81
N ARG A 326 16.58 -9.90 25.62
CA ARG A 326 17.96 -10.41 25.64
C ARG A 326 18.72 -10.27 24.31
N ALA A 327 18.25 -9.44 23.38
CA ALA A 327 18.97 -9.19 22.13
C ALA A 327 20.26 -8.38 22.36
N ASP A 328 21.27 -8.63 21.54
CA ASP A 328 22.52 -7.88 21.54
C ASP A 328 22.49 -6.80 20.45
N LEU A 329 22.17 -5.56 20.82
CA LEU A 329 22.06 -4.39 19.95
C LEU A 329 23.29 -3.49 20.03
N ARG A 330 24.43 -4.02 20.51
CA ARG A 330 25.64 -3.22 20.67
C ARG A 330 26.06 -2.56 19.38
N GLU A 331 26.40 -1.28 19.44
CA GLU A 331 26.87 -0.49 18.28
C GLU A 331 25.87 -0.43 17.12
N ALA A 332 24.62 -0.87 17.29
CA ALA A 332 23.59 -0.81 16.26
C ALA A 332 23.11 0.63 16.04
N SER A 333 22.68 0.93 14.82
CA SER A 333 22.10 2.22 14.41
C SER A 333 20.58 2.10 14.39
N LEU A 334 19.91 2.64 15.40
CA LEU A 334 18.44 2.64 15.57
C LEU A 334 17.82 4.00 15.22
N LEU A 335 18.51 4.84 14.45
CA LEU A 335 18.07 6.20 14.12
C LEU A 335 16.64 6.21 13.56
N ASP A 336 15.75 7.00 14.15
CA ASP A 336 14.34 7.18 13.71
C ASP A 336 13.52 5.88 13.56
N SER A 337 13.98 4.78 14.16
CA SER A 337 13.29 3.50 14.15
C SER A 337 12.08 3.46 15.11
N GLN A 338 11.17 2.51 14.90
CA GLN A 338 9.93 2.37 15.65
C GLN A 338 9.95 1.10 16.51
N PHE A 339 9.68 1.24 17.80
CA PHE A 339 9.51 0.15 18.79
C PHE A 339 8.25 0.39 19.62
N GLY A 340 7.21 0.96 18.99
CA GLY A 340 5.97 1.30 19.67
C GLY A 340 5.09 0.09 19.97
N PRO A 341 3.99 0.28 20.72
CA PRO A 341 3.00 -0.76 20.88
C PRO A 341 2.18 -0.97 19.60
N VAL A 342 1.72 -2.19 19.41
CA VAL A 342 0.69 -2.53 18.42
C VAL A 342 -0.66 -2.61 19.13
N PRO A 343 -1.67 -1.80 18.74
CA PRO A 343 -3.02 -1.93 19.25
C PRO A 343 -3.59 -3.31 18.93
N LEU A 344 -4.13 -3.98 19.94
CA LEU A 344 -4.76 -5.29 19.76
C LEU A 344 -6.22 -5.11 19.35
N HIS A 345 -6.62 -5.79 18.28
CA HIS A 345 -8.00 -5.86 17.82
C HIS A 345 -8.61 -7.23 18.15
N GLY A 346 -9.90 -7.24 18.51
CA GLY A 346 -10.68 -8.46 18.70
C GLY A 346 -10.91 -9.19 17.39
N ALA A 347 -11.47 -10.41 17.46
CA ALA A 347 -11.83 -11.17 16.27
C ALA A 347 -12.86 -10.48 15.37
N ASP A 348 -13.59 -9.51 15.92
CA ASP A 348 -14.53 -8.62 15.24
C ASP A 348 -13.87 -7.38 14.59
N GLY A 349 -12.54 -7.27 14.67
CA GLY A 349 -11.77 -6.15 14.15
C GLY A 349 -11.82 -4.88 15.01
N ARG A 350 -12.53 -4.87 16.14
CA ARG A 350 -12.63 -3.70 17.01
C ARG A 350 -11.42 -3.61 17.95
N ALA A 351 -10.98 -2.40 18.27
CA ALA A 351 -9.90 -2.20 19.21
C ALA A 351 -10.28 -2.73 20.60
N THR A 352 -9.40 -3.52 21.21
CA THR A 352 -9.60 -4.07 22.56
C THR A 352 -9.27 -3.06 23.67
N GLY A 353 -8.71 -1.90 23.30
CA GLY A 353 -8.13 -0.93 24.24
C GLY A 353 -6.83 -1.41 24.89
N ARG A 354 -6.31 -2.59 24.50
CA ARG A 354 -5.04 -3.12 24.95
C ARG A 354 -3.98 -2.94 23.87
N ASP A 355 -2.79 -2.64 24.33
CA ASP A 355 -1.60 -2.44 23.51
C ASP A 355 -0.61 -3.60 23.74
N TRP A 356 0.02 -4.07 22.66
CA TRP A 356 1.10 -5.05 22.73
C TRP A 356 2.44 -4.34 22.53
N PRO A 357 3.24 -4.14 23.61
CA PRO A 357 4.47 -3.37 23.55
C PRO A 357 5.59 -4.12 22.85
N ALA A 358 6.56 -3.39 22.28
CA ALA A 358 7.85 -3.98 21.95
C ALA A 358 8.57 -4.40 23.25
N ASP A 359 9.20 -5.57 23.24
CA ASP A 359 9.88 -6.14 24.40
C ASP A 359 11.40 -6.15 24.17
N LEU A 360 12.11 -5.28 24.86
CA LEU A 360 13.57 -5.13 24.86
C LEU A 360 14.15 -5.43 26.25
N ARG A 361 13.44 -6.18 27.11
CA ARG A 361 13.95 -6.54 28.44
C ARG A 361 15.28 -7.26 28.34
N GLU A 362 16.21 -6.89 29.21
CA GLU A 362 17.58 -7.45 29.25
C GLU A 362 18.36 -7.30 27.92
N ALA A 363 17.92 -6.44 27.00
CA ALA A 363 18.64 -6.19 25.76
C ALA A 363 19.92 -5.37 26.02
N ASN A 364 20.96 -5.63 25.24
CA ASN A 364 22.23 -4.91 25.34
C ASN A 364 22.32 -3.83 24.27
N LEU A 365 22.02 -2.58 24.64
CA LEU A 365 22.06 -1.40 23.76
C LEU A 365 23.37 -0.61 23.92
N ALA A 366 24.43 -1.21 24.44
CA ALA A 366 25.66 -0.47 24.69
C ALA A 366 26.29 0.07 23.39
N GLY A 367 26.64 1.36 23.37
CA GLY A 367 27.15 2.04 22.19
C GLY A 367 26.16 2.20 21.04
N ALA A 368 24.88 1.87 21.22
CA ALA A 368 23.87 1.98 20.18
C ALA A 368 23.46 3.44 19.92
N ASP A 369 23.15 3.77 18.67
CA ASP A 369 22.64 5.10 18.29
C ASP A 369 21.12 5.06 18.10
N ALA A 370 20.38 5.44 19.13
CA ALA A 370 18.92 5.45 19.16
C ALA A 370 18.33 6.86 19.08
N ARG A 371 19.03 7.80 18.44
CA ARG A 371 18.51 9.15 18.25
C ARG A 371 17.18 9.13 17.50
N GLY A 372 16.21 9.89 17.99
CA GLY A 372 14.87 9.96 17.36
C GLY A 372 14.05 8.67 17.39
N ALA A 373 14.59 7.56 17.90
CA ALA A 373 13.88 6.28 17.97
C ALA A 373 12.62 6.40 18.83
N ASN A 374 11.53 5.79 18.38
CA ASN A 374 10.28 5.74 19.14
C ASN A 374 10.24 4.47 19.98
N LEU A 375 10.51 4.60 21.28
CA LEU A 375 10.46 3.54 22.28
C LEU A 375 9.24 3.71 23.22
N ARG A 376 8.20 4.44 22.78
CA ARG A 376 7.00 4.70 23.57
C ARG A 376 6.36 3.38 23.98
N GLY A 377 6.08 3.21 25.26
CA GLY A 377 5.45 1.99 25.78
C GLY A 377 6.31 0.72 25.72
N ALA A 378 7.56 0.80 25.25
CA ALA A 378 8.44 -0.35 25.15
C ALA A 378 8.86 -0.87 26.54
N ARG A 379 9.14 -2.16 26.64
CA ARG A 379 9.65 -2.77 27.87
C ARG A 379 11.17 -2.84 27.81
N LEU A 380 11.85 -2.18 28.74
CA LEU A 380 13.30 -2.02 28.77
C LEU A 380 13.90 -2.40 30.13
N ASP A 381 13.14 -3.12 30.98
CA ASP A 381 13.61 -3.60 32.28
C ASP A 381 14.88 -4.46 32.11
N GLY A 382 15.94 -4.17 32.86
CA GLY A 382 17.24 -4.83 32.76
C GLY A 382 18.08 -4.51 31.51
N ALA A 383 17.65 -3.57 30.65
CA ALA A 383 18.41 -3.22 29.45
C ALA A 383 19.71 -2.44 29.79
N ASN A 384 20.77 -2.70 29.03
CA ASN A 384 22.06 -2.01 29.18
C ASN A 384 22.18 -0.85 28.18
N PHE A 385 22.29 0.39 28.68
CA PHE A 385 22.37 1.60 27.86
C PHE A 385 23.76 2.20 27.73
N SER A 386 24.78 1.58 28.36
CA SER A 386 26.12 2.17 28.52
C SER A 386 26.70 2.68 27.20
N ASP A 387 27.21 3.91 27.18
CA ASP A 387 27.81 4.55 25.98
C ASP A 387 26.86 4.75 24.79
N GLY A 388 25.56 4.48 24.96
CA GLY A 388 24.55 4.69 23.92
C GLY A 388 24.12 6.15 23.76
N ASN A 389 23.57 6.48 22.59
CA ASN A 389 23.05 7.81 22.29
C ASN A 389 21.53 7.78 22.10
N PHE A 390 20.79 8.25 23.10
CA PHE A 390 19.32 8.28 23.10
C PHE A 390 18.75 9.70 22.96
N ALA A 391 19.51 10.63 22.38
CA ALA A 391 19.04 12.01 22.23
C ALA A 391 17.77 12.07 21.36
N ALA A 392 16.74 12.74 21.87
CA ALA A 392 15.42 12.84 21.26
C ALA A 392 14.65 11.50 21.05
N ALA A 393 15.14 10.38 21.59
CA ALA A 393 14.36 9.15 21.64
C ALA A 393 13.06 9.36 22.45
N ASP A 394 11.94 8.79 22.02
CA ASP A 394 10.67 8.87 22.73
C ASP A 394 10.53 7.69 23.69
N LEU A 395 10.59 7.93 25.00
CA LEU A 395 10.47 6.93 26.06
C LEU A 395 9.16 7.06 26.84
N ARG A 396 8.17 7.80 26.33
CA ARG A 396 6.90 8.00 27.04
C ARG A 396 6.21 6.67 27.33
N GLY A 397 5.90 6.43 28.59
CA GLY A 397 5.26 5.19 29.03
C GLY A 397 6.11 3.93 28.89
N ALA A 398 7.41 4.03 28.57
CA ALA A 398 8.31 2.89 28.56
C ALA A 398 8.56 2.37 29.99
N SER A 399 8.73 1.05 30.14
CA SER A 399 9.07 0.42 31.43
C SER A 399 10.59 0.30 31.55
N LEU A 400 11.18 0.85 32.61
CA LEU A 400 12.61 0.76 32.92
C LEU A 400 12.84 0.50 34.40
N ASP A 401 14.01 -0.04 34.73
CA ASP A 401 14.47 -0.12 36.11
C ASP A 401 14.63 1.28 36.73
N ALA A 402 14.38 1.38 38.03
CA ALA A 402 14.49 2.66 38.75
C ALA A 402 15.89 3.28 38.63
N SER A 403 16.95 2.45 38.54
CA SER A 403 18.33 2.90 38.33
C SER A 403 18.59 3.44 36.91
N ALA A 404 17.90 2.91 35.90
CA ALA A 404 18.10 3.29 34.50
C ALA A 404 17.52 4.68 34.18
N THR A 405 16.48 5.12 34.89
CA THR A 405 15.86 6.45 34.66
C THR A 405 16.82 7.62 34.88
N ASN A 406 17.90 7.42 35.66
CA ASN A 406 18.93 8.43 35.92
C ASN A 406 20.20 8.26 35.08
N ALA A 407 20.23 7.31 34.15
CA ALA A 407 21.38 7.04 33.31
C ALA A 407 21.74 8.29 32.47
N PRO A 408 23.03 8.69 32.41
CA PRO A 408 23.45 9.89 31.67
C PRO A 408 23.07 9.83 30.18
N GLU A 409 23.04 8.63 29.59
CA GLU A 409 22.69 8.35 28.20
C GLU A 409 21.23 8.72 27.87
N LEU A 410 20.32 8.60 28.86
CA LEU A 410 18.88 8.84 28.68
C LEU A 410 18.44 10.27 29.01
N ARG A 411 19.34 11.13 29.50
CA ARG A 411 19.01 12.51 29.93
C ARG A 411 18.41 13.38 28.83
N ARG A 412 18.73 13.07 27.56
CA ARG A 412 18.24 13.81 26.38
C ARG A 412 17.07 13.12 25.67
N ALA A 413 16.53 12.05 26.24
CA ALA A 413 15.32 11.42 25.75
C ALA A 413 14.07 12.21 26.14
N ARG A 414 12.96 11.95 25.47
CA ARG A 414 11.64 12.56 25.71
C ARG A 414 10.85 11.64 26.64
N TRP A 415 10.47 12.16 27.79
CA TRP A 415 9.76 11.41 28.84
C TRP A 415 8.31 11.84 29.03
N ALA A 416 7.92 12.99 28.48
CA ALA A 416 6.58 13.59 28.58
C ALA A 416 6.12 14.14 27.22
#